data_AF-A0AB34J2F8-F1
#
_entry.id   AF-A0AB34J2F8-F1
#
_cell.length_a   1.000
_cell.length_b   1.000
_cell.length_c   1.000
_cell.angle_alpha   90.00
_cell.angle_beta   90.00
_cell.angle_gamma   90.00
#
_symmetry.space_group_name_H-M   'P 1'
#
loop_
_entity.id
_entity.type
_entity.pdbx_description
1 polymer ?
#
loop_
_entity_poly.entity_id
_entity_poly.type
_entity_poly.pdbx_seq_one_letter_code
_entity_poly.pdbx_strand_id
1 'polypeptide(L)'
;MLFCSRQHLWVRLHRTAISGGLVAPRAAWRAEIGLTARGLQDVGTVHAWKCVREVGGAVSAAEPLIHIDWDGQQISDGDELYHTTWNTVEGRTTLRAPMDGVLLFLHDGSGPIDPQTRLAELRVDKPGLNGAKGLMNEEAYMRAVEGLSPGMFGGEEDNTGGPKYSRYG
;
A
#
# COMPACT_ATOMS: atom_id res chain seq x y z
N MET A 1 -11.62 -0.12 7.71
CA MET A 1 -10.39 0.07 6.90
C MET A 1 -10.79 0.79 5.63
N LEU A 2 -9.93 1.67 5.10
CA LEU A 2 -10.12 2.34 3.82
C LEU A 2 -9.02 1.91 2.86
N PHE A 3 -9.22 2.12 1.57
CA PHE A 3 -8.31 1.68 0.52
C PHE A 3 -8.14 2.75 -0.54
N CYS A 4 -6.93 2.88 -1.09
CA CYS A 4 -6.65 3.72 -2.25
C CYS A 4 -6.40 2.82 -3.45
N SER A 5 -7.37 2.73 -4.37
CA SER A 5 -7.28 1.81 -5.51
C SER A 5 -6.11 2.12 -6.45
N ARG A 6 -5.82 3.40 -6.70
CA ARG A 6 -4.76 3.83 -7.63
C ARG A 6 -3.35 3.45 -7.21
N GLN A 7 -3.11 3.30 -5.91
CA GLN A 7 -1.80 2.96 -5.35
C GLN A 7 -1.81 1.60 -4.64
N HIS A 8 -2.94 0.88 -4.69
CA HIS A 8 -3.17 -0.37 -3.97
C HIS A 8 -2.75 -0.33 -2.49
N LEU A 9 -3.10 0.78 -1.82
CA LEU A 9 -2.80 1.01 -0.39
C LEU A 9 -4.01 0.70 0.47
N TRP A 10 -3.77 0.19 1.68
CA TRP A 10 -4.76 0.22 2.76
C TRP A 10 -4.46 1.37 3.71
N VAL A 11 -5.52 1.86 4.37
CA VAL A 11 -5.48 2.87 5.42
C VAL A 11 -6.32 2.42 6.61
N ARG A 12 -5.69 2.30 7.79
CA ARG A 12 -6.40 2.03 9.05
C ARG A 12 -6.49 3.30 9.87
N LEU A 13 -7.73 3.70 10.21
CA LEU A 13 -8.00 4.91 10.97
C LEU A 13 -8.27 4.57 12.42
N HIS A 14 -7.48 5.14 13.32
CA HIS A 14 -7.67 5.07 14.76
C HIS A 14 -8.04 6.45 15.26
N ARG A 15 -9.23 6.58 15.85
CA ARG A 15 -9.64 7.87 16.43
C ARG A 15 -8.77 8.16 17.65
N THR A 16 -8.19 9.34 17.69
CA THR A 16 -7.40 9.81 18.83
C THR A 16 -8.03 11.05 19.42
N ALA A 17 -8.19 11.05 20.73
CA ALA A 17 -8.54 12.26 21.45
C ALA A 17 -7.26 13.11 21.55
N ILE A 18 -7.27 14.31 20.99
CA ILE A 18 -6.25 15.30 21.31
C ILE A 18 -6.66 15.91 22.65
N SER A 19 -6.05 15.46 23.76
CA SER A 19 -6.13 16.18 25.02
C SER A 19 -4.94 17.13 25.12
N GLY A 20 -5.20 18.43 25.18
CA GLY A 20 -4.15 19.44 25.38
C GLY A 20 -4.61 20.88 25.16
N GLY A 21 -4.76 21.64 26.25
CA GLY A 21 -4.85 23.10 26.26
C GLY A 21 -6.26 23.72 26.26
N LEU A 22 -6.31 25.06 26.39
CA LEU A 22 -7.50 25.95 26.43
C LEU A 22 -8.39 25.91 25.16
N VAL A 23 -8.14 24.99 24.24
CA VAL A 23 -8.86 24.86 22.97
C VAL A 23 -9.62 23.55 22.97
N ALA A 24 -10.87 23.57 22.50
CA ALA A 24 -11.72 22.39 22.46
C ALA A 24 -11.03 21.24 21.68
N PRO A 25 -11.11 19.99 22.17
CA PRO A 25 -10.47 18.85 21.53
C PRO A 25 -10.98 18.70 20.09
N ARG A 26 -10.08 18.88 19.12
CA ARG A 26 -10.38 18.57 17.72
C ARG A 26 -10.28 17.07 17.55
N ALA A 27 -11.30 16.47 16.91
CA ALA A 27 -11.22 15.09 16.49
C ALA A 27 -10.02 14.94 15.55
N ALA A 28 -9.10 14.06 15.91
CA ALA A 28 -7.99 13.66 15.07
C ALA A 28 -7.97 12.14 14.92
N TRP A 29 -7.30 11.71 13.88
CA TRP A 29 -7.13 10.31 13.54
C TRP A 29 -5.64 10.03 13.37
N ARG A 30 -5.23 8.84 13.79
CA ARG A 30 -4.01 8.20 13.30
C ARG A 30 -4.37 7.34 12.10
N ALA A 31 -3.80 7.65 10.97
CA ALA A 31 -3.97 6.91 9.72
C ALA A 31 -2.72 6.08 9.47
N GLU A 32 -2.79 4.79 9.74
CA GLU A 32 -1.75 3.83 9.36
C GLU A 32 -1.90 3.47 7.89
N ILE A 33 -0.78 3.37 7.17
CA ILE A 33 -0.76 3.15 5.72
C ILE A 33 0.18 1.99 5.42
N GLY A 34 -0.24 1.10 4.51
CA GLY A 34 0.59 0.03 3.97
C GLY A 34 0.09 -0.45 2.60
N LEU A 35 0.77 -1.45 2.04
CA LEU A 35 0.43 -2.05 0.75
C LEU A 35 -0.60 -3.17 0.92
N THR A 36 -1.57 -3.24 0.01
CA THR A 36 -2.46 -4.40 -0.10
C THR A 36 -1.75 -5.59 -0.74
N ALA A 37 -2.36 -6.77 -0.66
CA ALA A 37 -1.88 -7.96 -1.38
C ALA A 37 -1.75 -7.70 -2.89
N ARG A 38 -2.72 -6.99 -3.50
CA ARG A 38 -2.63 -6.57 -4.89
C ARG A 38 -1.44 -5.64 -5.15
N GLY A 39 -1.22 -4.67 -4.26
CA GLY A 39 -0.06 -3.78 -4.37
C GLY A 39 1.26 -4.52 -4.36
N LEU A 40 1.37 -5.58 -3.56
CA LEU A 40 2.52 -6.50 -3.50
C LEU A 40 2.55 -7.55 -4.63
N GLN A 41 1.52 -7.65 -5.47
CA GLN A 41 1.60 -8.38 -6.74
C GLN A 41 2.11 -7.47 -7.86
N ASP A 42 1.84 -6.16 -7.77
CA ASP A 42 2.31 -5.17 -8.74
C ASP A 42 3.78 -4.80 -8.52
N VAL A 43 4.26 -4.87 -7.29
CA VAL A 43 5.68 -4.75 -6.93
C VAL A 43 6.15 -6.13 -6.49
N GLY A 44 7.20 -6.68 -7.10
CA GLY A 44 7.64 -8.04 -6.82
C GLY A 44 8.26 -8.20 -5.42
N THR A 45 9.40 -8.88 -5.36
CA THR A 45 10.20 -8.96 -4.13
C THR A 45 10.78 -7.59 -3.79
N VAL A 46 10.40 -7.07 -2.63
CA VAL A 46 10.94 -5.81 -2.10
C VAL A 46 12.28 -6.07 -1.40
N HIS A 47 13.29 -5.28 -1.72
CA HIS A 47 14.64 -5.40 -1.13
C HIS A 47 14.95 -4.30 -0.13
N ALA A 48 14.58 -3.08 -0.50
CA ALA A 48 14.87 -1.90 0.26
C ALA A 48 13.77 -0.87 0.05
N TRP A 49 13.57 -0.04 1.05
CA TRP A 49 12.82 1.19 0.87
C TRP A 49 13.51 2.32 1.61
N LYS A 50 13.28 3.52 1.09
CA LYS A 50 13.87 4.74 1.60
C LYS A 50 12.80 5.76 1.91
N CYS A 51 12.85 6.27 3.13
CA CYS A 51 12.08 7.42 3.54
C CYS A 51 12.52 8.68 2.77
N VAL A 52 11.56 9.41 2.19
CA VAL A 52 11.84 10.70 1.52
C VAL A 52 11.32 11.90 2.31
N ARG A 53 10.78 11.65 3.50
CA ARG A 53 10.25 12.67 4.41
C ARG A 53 10.76 12.46 5.81
N GLU A 54 10.77 13.56 6.55
CA GLU A 54 11.10 13.56 7.97
C GLU A 54 9.83 13.43 8.80
N VAL A 55 9.90 12.55 9.82
CA VAL A 55 8.84 12.42 10.81
C VAL A 55 8.67 13.75 11.55
N GLY A 56 7.42 14.14 11.79
CA GLY A 56 7.02 15.41 12.38
C GLY A 56 6.65 16.48 11.36
N GLY A 57 7.03 16.29 10.08
CA GLY A 57 6.68 17.21 8.99
C GLY A 57 5.21 17.15 8.59
N ALA A 58 4.67 18.28 8.13
CA ALA A 58 3.39 18.31 7.42
C ALA A 58 3.57 17.68 6.03
N VAL A 59 2.57 16.92 5.58
CA VAL A 59 2.52 16.28 4.27
C VAL A 59 1.19 16.57 3.60
N SER A 60 1.23 16.79 2.30
CA SER A 60 0.04 16.99 1.45
C SER A 60 -0.32 15.67 0.74
N ALA A 61 -1.58 15.53 0.34
CA ALA A 61 -2.03 14.41 -0.48
C ALA A 61 -1.21 14.31 -1.78
N ALA A 62 -0.93 13.07 -2.20
CA ALA A 62 -0.05 12.69 -3.30
C ALA A 62 1.44 13.06 -3.15
N GLU A 63 1.84 13.67 -2.04
CA GLU A 63 3.25 13.92 -1.72
C GLU A 63 3.97 12.59 -1.45
N PRO A 64 5.19 12.38 -1.99
CA PRO A 64 5.90 11.13 -1.81
C PRO A 64 6.36 10.96 -0.34
N LEU A 65 6.21 9.74 0.18
CA LEU A 65 6.58 9.35 1.55
C LEU A 65 7.76 8.38 1.55
N ILE A 66 7.67 7.33 0.72
CA ILE A 66 8.64 6.23 0.67
C ILE A 66 8.90 5.85 -0.79
N HIS A 67 10.16 5.62 -1.14
CA HIS A 67 10.54 4.91 -2.36
C HIS A 67 10.81 3.44 -2.03
N ILE A 68 10.23 2.53 -2.78
CA ILE A 68 10.36 1.08 -2.61
C ILE A 68 11.07 0.56 -3.84
N ASP A 69 12.28 0.02 -3.64
CA ASP A 69 13.07 -0.64 -4.67
C ASP A 69 12.74 -2.15 -4.63
N TRP A 70 12.37 -2.70 -5.79
CA TRP A 70 11.90 -4.08 -5.92
C TRP A 70 12.50 -4.74 -7.15
N ASP A 71 12.57 -6.07 -7.14
CA ASP A 71 12.73 -6.87 -8.34
C ASP A 71 11.69 -7.99 -8.40
N GLY A 72 11.58 -8.64 -9.54
CA GLY A 72 10.75 -9.81 -9.70
C GLY A 72 11.22 -10.63 -10.89
N GLN A 73 10.90 -11.92 -10.84
CA GLN A 73 11.22 -12.83 -11.93
C GLN A 73 10.01 -12.97 -12.84
N GLN A 74 10.25 -12.78 -14.13
CA GLN A 74 9.26 -13.05 -15.17
C GLN A 74 9.75 -14.21 -16.03
N ILE A 75 8.87 -15.18 -16.26
CA ILE A 75 9.09 -16.21 -17.28
C ILE A 75 8.85 -15.54 -18.63
N SER A 76 9.88 -15.44 -19.47
CA SER A 76 9.67 -15.05 -20.87
C SER A 76 9.13 -16.25 -21.65
N ASP A 77 8.24 -16.00 -22.63
CA ASP A 77 7.78 -17.02 -23.57
C ASP A 77 8.98 -17.75 -24.17
N GLY A 78 9.18 -18.99 -23.72
CA GLY A 78 10.12 -19.90 -24.33
C GLY A 78 9.56 -20.30 -25.69
N ASP A 79 10.38 -20.23 -26.74
CA ASP A 79 10.00 -20.88 -27.99
C ASP A 79 9.89 -22.41 -27.76
N GLU A 80 9.25 -23.09 -28.71
CA GLU A 80 8.85 -24.50 -28.68
C GLU A 80 9.99 -25.52 -28.43
N LEU A 81 11.22 -25.06 -28.15
CA LEU A 81 12.40 -25.87 -27.88
C LEU A 81 13.10 -25.49 -26.55
N TYR A 82 12.46 -25.81 -25.41
CA TYR A 82 13.09 -26.13 -24.12
C TYR A 82 14.03 -25.12 -23.43
N HIS A 83 13.92 -23.82 -23.65
CA HIS A 83 14.69 -22.84 -22.88
C HIS A 83 13.81 -21.79 -22.22
N THR A 84 13.26 -22.14 -21.04
CA THR A 84 12.74 -21.14 -20.10
C THR A 84 13.89 -20.24 -19.68
N THR A 85 13.88 -19.00 -20.17
CA THR A 85 14.83 -17.98 -19.72
C THR A 85 14.16 -17.18 -18.60
N TRP A 86 14.82 -17.16 -17.44
CA TRP A 86 14.41 -16.31 -16.32
C TRP A 86 14.92 -14.90 -16.57
N ASN A 87 14.01 -13.92 -16.69
CA ASN A 87 14.39 -12.52 -16.75
C ASN A 87 14.08 -11.86 -15.41
N THR A 88 15.07 -11.16 -14.85
CA THR A 88 14.88 -10.34 -13.65
C THR A 88 14.46 -8.94 -14.09
N VAL A 89 13.29 -8.50 -13.66
CA VAL A 89 12.80 -7.13 -13.84
C VAL A 89 12.96 -6.40 -12.53
N GLU A 90 13.65 -5.27 -12.54
CA GLU A 90 13.80 -4.39 -11.39
C GLU A 90 13.04 -3.08 -11.59
N GLY A 91 12.63 -2.46 -10.49
CA GLY A 91 11.86 -1.23 -10.54
C GLY A 91 11.83 -0.48 -9.23
N ARG A 92 11.24 0.73 -9.29
CA ARG A 92 10.99 1.58 -8.14
C ARG A 92 9.55 2.03 -8.12
N THR A 93 8.87 1.79 -7.01
CA THR A 93 7.52 2.30 -6.75
C THR A 93 7.57 3.37 -5.67
N THR A 94 6.75 4.41 -5.80
CA THR A 94 6.68 5.49 -4.80
C THR A 94 5.36 5.44 -4.07
N LEU A 95 5.40 5.21 -2.76
CA LEU A 95 4.25 5.35 -1.89
C LEU A 95 4.03 6.84 -1.61
N ARG A 96 2.83 7.33 -1.93
CA ARG A 96 2.43 8.72 -1.72
C ARG A 96 1.36 8.84 -0.66
N ALA A 97 1.36 9.95 0.06
CA ALA A 97 0.38 10.25 1.09
C ALA A 97 -1.05 10.22 0.49
N PRO A 98 -1.96 9.42 1.03
CA PRO A 98 -3.35 9.37 0.54
C PRO A 98 -4.18 10.60 0.95
N MET A 99 -3.69 11.37 1.92
CA MET A 99 -4.38 12.53 2.48
C MET A 99 -3.39 13.51 3.13
N ASP A 100 -3.85 14.73 3.37
CA ASP A 100 -3.09 15.73 4.11
C ASP A 100 -2.96 15.33 5.59
N GLY A 101 -1.81 15.63 6.21
CA GLY A 101 -1.61 15.33 7.61
C GLY A 101 -0.23 15.72 8.13
N VAL A 102 0.08 15.25 9.33
CA VAL A 102 1.43 15.33 9.92
C VAL A 102 1.99 13.92 10.02
N LEU A 103 3.18 13.71 9.48
CA LEU A 103 3.84 12.41 9.49
C LEU A 103 4.28 12.05 10.91
N LEU A 104 3.78 10.95 11.45
CA LEU A 104 4.12 10.47 12.80
C LEU A 104 5.13 9.32 12.78
N PHE A 105 5.13 8.54 11.71
CA PHE A 105 5.97 7.37 11.59
C PHE A 105 6.26 7.10 10.12
N LEU A 106 7.49 6.72 9.83
CA LEU A 106 7.88 6.03 8.61
C LEU A 106 8.64 4.77 9.00
N HIS A 107 8.32 3.68 8.33
CA HIS A 107 9.11 2.48 8.40
C HIS A 107 10.33 2.67 7.51
N ASP A 108 11.52 2.78 8.09
CA ASP A 108 12.79 2.81 7.38
C ASP A 108 13.49 1.46 7.57
N GLY A 109 13.98 0.85 6.50
CA GLY A 109 14.64 -0.45 6.61
C GLY A 109 14.72 -1.26 5.32
N SER A 110 15.08 -2.52 5.51
CA SER A 110 15.14 -3.55 4.48
C SER A 110 14.50 -4.83 5.03
N GLY A 111 13.98 -5.68 4.15
CA GLY A 111 13.31 -6.92 4.52
C GLY A 111 12.03 -7.16 3.72
N PRO A 112 11.32 -8.26 3.98
CA PRO A 112 10.05 -8.52 3.30
C PRO A 112 8.98 -7.53 3.78
N ILE A 113 8.18 -7.00 2.84
CA ILE A 113 6.93 -6.29 3.13
C ILE A 113 5.78 -7.27 2.90
N ASP A 114 4.89 -7.39 3.90
CA ASP A 114 3.66 -8.16 3.80
C ASP A 114 2.41 -7.23 3.80
N PRO A 115 1.21 -7.75 3.50
CA PRO A 115 -0.01 -6.94 3.50
C PRO A 115 -0.41 -6.35 4.86
N GLN A 116 0.23 -6.76 5.95
CA GLN A 116 -0.01 -6.24 7.30
C GLN A 116 1.05 -5.21 7.73
N THR A 117 2.14 -5.12 6.99
CA THR A 117 3.28 -4.25 7.27
C THR A 117 2.87 -2.79 7.16
N ARG A 118 2.96 -2.08 8.29
CA ARG A 118 2.71 -0.65 8.37
C ARG A 118 3.93 0.12 7.88
N LEU A 119 3.78 0.84 6.78
CA LEU A 119 4.85 1.60 6.14
C LEU A 119 4.89 3.05 6.60
N ALA A 120 3.73 3.66 6.87
CA ALA A 120 3.66 5.04 7.36
C ALA A 120 2.50 5.24 8.35
N GLU A 121 2.58 6.28 9.17
CA GLU A 121 1.48 6.75 10.02
C GLU A 121 1.34 8.27 9.91
N LEU A 122 0.13 8.76 9.67
CA LEU A 122 -0.20 10.19 9.65
C LEU A 122 -1.12 10.54 10.81
N ARG A 123 -0.90 11.71 11.42
CA ARG A 123 -1.93 12.43 12.18
C ARG A 123 -2.76 13.26 11.22
N VAL A 124 -4.04 12.99 11.18
CA VAL A 124 -4.97 13.62 10.25
C VAL A 124 -6.08 14.29 11.02
N ASP A 125 -6.47 15.49 10.61
CA ASP A 125 -7.62 16.20 11.16
C ASP A 125 -8.84 16.04 10.23
N LYS A 126 -9.97 16.65 10.61
CA LYS A 126 -11.21 16.49 9.85
C LYS A 126 -11.10 17.05 8.42
N PRO A 127 -10.51 18.25 8.19
CA PRO A 127 -10.19 18.72 6.85
C PRO A 127 -9.34 17.75 6.03
N GLY A 128 -8.23 17.24 6.57
CA GLY A 128 -7.35 16.32 5.85
C GLY A 128 -8.04 15.02 5.46
N LEU A 129 -8.86 14.46 6.36
CA LEU A 129 -9.62 13.25 6.09
C LEU A 129 -10.71 13.48 5.02
N ASN A 130 -11.41 14.62 5.09
CA ASN A 130 -12.42 14.98 4.09
C ASN A 130 -11.80 15.29 2.71
N GLY A 131 -10.55 15.75 2.69
CA GLY A 131 -9.77 16.01 1.47
C GLY A 131 -9.21 14.75 0.81
N ALA A 132 -9.28 13.59 1.46
CA ALA A 132 -8.71 12.33 0.99
C ALA A 132 -9.48 11.77 -0.22
N LYS A 133 -9.10 12.21 -1.42
CA LYS A 133 -9.73 11.77 -2.67
C LYS A 133 -9.30 10.35 -3.03
N GLY A 134 -10.26 9.51 -3.41
CA GLY A 134 -9.99 8.16 -3.90
C GLY A 134 -9.79 7.12 -2.80
N LEU A 135 -10.00 7.49 -1.53
CA LEU A 135 -10.21 6.50 -0.48
C LEU A 135 -11.62 5.91 -0.60
N MET A 136 -11.69 4.60 -0.54
CA MET A 136 -12.94 3.85 -0.63
C MET A 136 -13.00 2.76 0.43
N ASN A 137 -14.19 2.23 0.66
CA ASN A 137 -14.35 1.06 1.52
C ASN A 137 -13.88 -0.21 0.80
N GLU A 138 -13.84 -1.31 1.54
CA GLU A 138 -13.38 -2.60 1.05
C GLU A 138 -14.18 -3.12 -0.14
N GLU A 139 -15.52 -3.07 -0.07
CA GLU A 139 -16.40 -3.55 -1.14
C GLU A 139 -16.14 -2.82 -2.46
N ALA A 140 -16.03 -1.49 -2.42
CA ALA A 140 -15.72 -0.68 -3.59
C ALA A 140 -14.30 -0.94 -4.11
N TYR A 141 -13.34 -1.17 -3.22
CA TYR A 141 -11.97 -1.55 -3.61
C TYR A 141 -11.96 -2.90 -4.33
N MET A 142 -12.62 -3.92 -3.76
CA MET A 142 -12.70 -5.26 -4.36
C MET A 142 -13.32 -5.21 -5.76
N ARG A 143 -14.43 -4.49 -5.94
CA ARG A 143 -15.02 -4.26 -7.26
C ARG A 143 -14.07 -3.54 -8.23
N ALA A 144 -13.28 -2.59 -7.74
CA ALA A 144 -12.32 -1.87 -8.56
C ALA A 144 -11.15 -2.75 -9.02
N VAL A 145 -10.77 -3.77 -8.23
CA VAL A 145 -9.66 -4.68 -8.58
C VAL A 145 -10.12 -5.96 -9.30
N GLU A 146 -11.38 -6.37 -9.17
CA GLU A 146 -11.94 -7.59 -9.78
C GLU A 146 -11.88 -7.56 -11.32
N GLY A 147 -11.94 -6.38 -11.93
CA GLY A 147 -11.82 -6.21 -13.39
C GLY A 147 -10.40 -5.99 -13.90
N LEU A 148 -9.40 -5.96 -13.02
CA LEU A 148 -8.01 -5.76 -13.41
C LEU A 148 -7.35 -7.11 -13.70
N SER A 149 -6.52 -7.17 -14.74
CA SER A 149 -5.59 -8.30 -14.92
C SER A 149 -4.78 -8.53 -13.63
N PRO A 150 -4.29 -9.75 -13.37
CA PRO A 150 -3.36 -10.02 -12.29
C PRO A 150 -2.22 -8.99 -12.25
N GLY A 151 -1.68 -8.72 -11.06
CA GLY A 151 -0.52 -7.84 -10.94
C GLY A 151 0.67 -8.39 -11.74
N MET A 152 1.68 -7.56 -11.99
CA MET A 152 2.85 -7.93 -12.81
C MET A 152 3.49 -9.26 -12.38
N PHE A 153 3.46 -9.57 -11.09
CA PHE A 153 3.95 -10.82 -10.49
C PHE A 153 2.84 -11.65 -9.84
N GLY A 154 1.57 -11.34 -10.11
CA GLY A 154 0.44 -12.20 -9.75
C GLY A 154 0.28 -13.27 -10.82
N GLY A 155 0.68 -14.51 -10.51
CA GLY A 155 0.64 -15.62 -11.48
C GLY A 155 -0.77 -15.93 -12.01
N GLU A 156 -0.84 -16.55 -13.20
CA GLU A 156 -2.06 -17.13 -13.79
C GLU A 156 -2.49 -18.45 -13.12
N GLU A 157 -1.74 -18.96 -12.14
CA GLU A 157 -2.01 -20.27 -11.49
C GLU A 157 -3.27 -20.31 -10.61
N ASP A 158 -3.97 -19.20 -10.40
CA ASP A 158 -5.24 -19.18 -9.65
C ASP A 158 -6.48 -19.46 -10.51
N ASN A 159 -6.32 -19.74 -11.82
CA ASN A 159 -7.42 -20.01 -12.75
C ASN A 159 -7.61 -21.50 -13.11
N THR A 160 -6.83 -22.41 -12.53
CA THR A 160 -7.08 -23.86 -12.56
C THR A 160 -7.64 -24.31 -11.21
N GLY A 161 -8.93 -24.58 -11.17
CA GLY A 161 -9.70 -24.68 -9.93
C GLY A 161 -9.17 -25.68 -8.88
N GLY A 162 -8.97 -25.15 -7.66
CA GLY A 162 -9.11 -25.88 -6.38
C GLY A 162 -8.09 -25.49 -5.29
N PRO A 163 -8.38 -25.69 -3.99
CA PRO A 163 -9.66 -25.63 -3.28
C PRO A 163 -9.82 -24.32 -2.47
N LYS A 164 -11.09 -23.99 -2.22
CA LYS A 164 -11.59 -22.84 -1.45
C LYS A 164 -10.87 -22.69 -0.09
N TYR A 165 -10.41 -21.48 0.21
CA TYR A 165 -10.04 -21.09 1.57
C TYR A 165 -11.23 -21.32 2.51
N SER A 166 -11.11 -22.33 3.37
CA SER A 166 -12.00 -22.55 4.50
C SER A 166 -11.94 -21.34 5.43
N ARG A 167 -13.14 -20.87 5.79
CA ARG A 167 -13.39 -19.96 6.91
C ARG A 167 -12.69 -20.51 8.15
N TYR A 168 -11.81 -19.71 8.76
CA TYR A 168 -11.54 -19.88 10.19
C TYR A 168 -12.58 -19.08 10.95
N GLY A 169 -13.41 -19.81 11.71
CA GLY A 169 -14.16 -19.28 12.85
C GLY A 169 -13.32 -19.34 14.12
#